data_AF-A0A2A5IWG7-F1
#
_entry.id   AF-A0A2A5IWG7-F1
#
_cell.length_a   1.000
_cell.length_b   1.000
_cell.length_c   1.000
_cell.angle_alpha   90.00
_cell.angle_beta   90.00
_cell.angle_gamma   90.00
#
_symmetry.space_group_name_H-M   'P 1'
#
loop_
_entity.id
_entity.type
_entity.pdbx_description
1 polymer ?
#
loop_
_entity_poly.entity_id
_entity_poly.type
_entity_poly.pdbx_seq_one_letter_code
_entity_poly.pdbx_strand_id
1 'polypeptide(L)'
;MLFTSPDTGDWVRARRAFTASLDGRILGSHRVRPKDLGVVVDDRPQGLFSPPICVRFDTGLSSCEVHAPVRHLRIVRRGGGQPGFDSRTGLVHAARAGVILAFALPVLLFVGDYLRVHRSVDGMIGAFAIGVLDSGLQMIGYLIAHPVQAVAFLLVSAVLGRFAFGR
;
A
#
# COMPACT_ATOMS: atom_id res chain seq x y z
N MET A 1 4.60 28.28 -18.61
CA MET A 1 4.30 27.83 -17.23
C MET A 1 5.61 27.76 -16.48
N LEU A 2 5.84 28.64 -15.51
CA LEU A 2 6.99 28.56 -14.62
C LEU A 2 6.85 27.30 -13.76
N PHE A 3 7.72 26.32 -13.98
CA PHE A 3 7.84 25.19 -13.07
C PHE A 3 8.48 25.73 -11.80
N THR A 4 7.68 25.92 -10.75
CA THR A 4 8.25 26.17 -9.43
C THR A 4 9.03 24.93 -9.02
N SER A 5 10.34 25.09 -8.81
CA SER A 5 11.17 24.01 -8.30
C SER A 5 10.65 23.57 -6.93
N PRO A 6 10.52 22.26 -6.68
CA PRO A 6 10.32 21.73 -5.34
C PRO A 6 11.57 22.00 -4.51
N ASP A 7 11.37 22.42 -3.25
CA ASP A 7 12.46 22.57 -2.28
C ASP A 7 12.51 21.33 -1.37
N THR A 8 13.65 21.12 -0.72
CA THR A 8 13.79 20.05 0.29
C THR A 8 12.70 20.15 1.36
N GLY A 9 12.02 19.03 1.64
CA GLY A 9 10.89 18.97 2.57
C GLY A 9 9.52 19.31 1.97
N ASP A 10 9.45 19.69 0.69
CA ASP A 10 8.18 19.79 -0.03
C ASP A 10 7.57 18.40 -0.26
N TRP A 11 6.25 18.31 -0.14
CA TRP A 11 5.52 17.11 -0.47
C TRP A 11 5.06 17.17 -1.92
N VAL A 12 5.34 16.10 -2.64
CA VAL A 12 5.05 15.97 -4.06
C VAL A 12 4.18 14.75 -4.32
N ARG A 13 3.48 14.77 -5.45
CA ARG A 13 2.81 13.60 -6.03
C ARG A 13 3.36 13.29 -7.39
N ALA A 14 3.52 12.00 -7.68
CA ALA A 14 3.84 11.53 -9.00
C ALA A 14 2.68 11.81 -9.98
N ARG A 15 2.97 12.46 -11.11
CA ARG A 15 1.99 12.72 -12.18
C ARG A 15 1.79 11.51 -13.09
N ARG A 16 2.83 10.69 -13.26
CA ARG A 16 2.88 9.53 -14.15
C ARG A 16 3.59 8.39 -13.45
N ALA A 17 3.37 7.17 -13.94
CA ALA A 17 4.13 6.02 -13.49
C ALA A 17 5.57 6.12 -14.01
N PHE A 18 6.55 5.79 -13.18
CA PHE A 18 7.93 5.62 -13.58
C PHE A 18 8.62 4.58 -12.70
N THR A 19 9.66 3.96 -13.22
CA THR A 19 10.43 2.96 -12.50
C THR A 19 11.45 3.67 -11.62
N ALA A 20 11.48 3.33 -10.34
CA ALA A 20 12.51 3.81 -9.45
C ALA A 20 13.88 3.27 -9.88
N SER A 21 14.88 4.15 -9.99
CA SER A 21 16.28 3.74 -10.00
C SER A 21 16.89 4.25 -8.70
N LEU A 22 17.25 3.33 -7.81
CA LEU A 22 18.13 3.60 -6.67
C LEU A 22 19.57 3.48 -7.20
N ASP A 23 20.34 4.56 -7.17
CA ASP A 23 21.80 4.56 -7.41
C ASP A 23 22.30 3.71 -8.59
N GLY A 24 21.58 3.72 -9.72
CA GLY A 24 21.97 2.97 -10.92
C GLY A 24 21.94 1.44 -10.79
N ARG A 25 21.51 0.88 -9.66
CA ARG A 25 21.29 -0.56 -9.47
C ARG A 25 19.79 -0.85 -9.38
N ILE A 26 19.29 -1.64 -10.34
CA ILE A 26 17.91 -2.12 -10.36
C ILE A 26 17.76 -3.19 -9.28
N LEU A 27 17.63 -2.77 -8.01
CA LEU A 27 17.29 -3.65 -6.89
C LEU A 27 15.80 -3.47 -6.58
N GLY A 28 15.00 -4.35 -7.16
CA GLY A 28 13.54 -4.35 -7.03
C GLY A 28 12.89 -3.27 -7.90
N SER A 29 12.04 -3.69 -8.83
CA SER A 29 11.28 -2.80 -9.70
C SER A 29 10.14 -2.10 -8.92
N HIS A 30 10.48 -1.29 -7.92
CA HIS A 30 9.49 -0.44 -7.27
C HIS A 30 9.02 0.61 -8.28
N ARG A 31 7.83 0.37 -8.81
CA ARG A 31 7.16 1.27 -9.75
C ARG A 31 6.43 2.33 -8.95
N VAL A 32 6.90 3.57 -9.05
CA VAL A 32 6.14 4.72 -8.58
C VAL A 32 4.91 4.84 -9.46
N ARG A 33 3.73 4.86 -8.85
CA ARG A 33 2.44 4.96 -9.53
C ARG A 33 1.98 6.42 -9.59
N PRO A 34 1.07 6.75 -10.52
CA PRO A 34 0.46 8.07 -10.51
C PRO A 34 -0.28 8.30 -9.18
N LYS A 35 -0.16 9.52 -8.65
CA LYS A 35 -0.72 9.98 -7.36
C LYS A 35 -0.01 9.48 -6.11
N ASP A 36 1.02 8.66 -6.22
CA ASP A 36 1.86 8.31 -5.07
C ASP A 36 2.43 9.57 -4.44
N LEU A 37 2.34 9.64 -3.12
CA LEU A 37 2.81 10.76 -2.33
C LEU A 37 4.28 10.54 -2.01
N GLY A 38 5.08 11.60 -2.11
CA GLY A 38 6.46 11.59 -1.69
C GLY A 38 6.86 12.90 -1.04
N VAL A 39 8.07 12.90 -0.48
CA VAL A 39 8.73 14.09 0.07
C VAL A 39 10.08 14.27 -0.62
N VAL A 40 10.42 15.52 -0.94
CA VAL A 40 11.73 15.85 -1.51
C VAL A 40 12.77 15.72 -0.39
N VAL A 41 13.75 14.84 -0.58
CA VAL A 41 14.84 14.59 0.37
C VAL A 41 16.06 15.42 0.03
N ASP A 42 16.34 15.55 -1.27
CA ASP A 42 17.43 16.37 -1.79
C ASP A 42 16.95 17.09 -3.05
N ASP A 43 16.96 18.42 -3.00
CA ASP A 43 16.62 19.31 -4.12
C ASP A 43 17.80 19.56 -5.06
N ARG A 44 19.00 19.06 -4.74
CA ARG A 44 20.19 19.28 -5.55
C ARG A 44 20.02 18.64 -6.93
N PRO A 45 20.08 19.45 -7.99
CA PRO A 45 19.87 18.94 -9.33
C PRO A 45 21.00 18.00 -9.78
N GLN A 46 20.69 16.74 -10.09
CA GLN A 46 21.67 15.79 -10.64
C GLN A 46 21.67 15.76 -12.19
N GLY A 47 22.49 16.58 -12.84
CA GLY A 47 22.70 16.52 -14.30
C GLY A 47 22.17 17.72 -15.10
N LEU A 48 22.47 17.75 -16.40
CA LEU A 48 22.51 19.00 -17.20
C LEU A 48 21.16 19.53 -17.73
N PHE A 49 20.24 18.65 -18.17
CA PHE A 49 19.08 19.09 -19.00
C PHE A 49 17.70 18.94 -18.35
N SER A 50 17.58 18.08 -17.33
CA SER A 50 16.37 17.91 -16.51
C SER A 50 16.79 17.16 -15.25
N PRO A 51 17.54 17.83 -14.36
CA PRO A 51 18.10 17.16 -13.21
C PRO A 51 16.98 16.52 -12.40
N PRO A 52 17.03 15.19 -12.18
CA PRO A 52 16.14 14.57 -11.23
C PRO A 52 16.53 15.03 -9.83
N ILE A 53 15.51 15.21 -9.00
CA ILE A 53 15.67 15.46 -7.57
C ILE A 53 15.41 14.15 -6.83
N CYS A 54 15.99 13.99 -5.64
CA CYS A 54 15.75 12.81 -4.83
C CYS A 54 14.42 12.96 -4.08
N VAL A 55 13.50 12.05 -4.34
CA VAL A 55 12.17 12.02 -3.70
C VAL A 55 11.96 10.68 -3.04
N ARG A 56 11.58 10.71 -1.76
CA ARG A 56 11.13 9.52 -1.06
C ARG A 56 9.63 9.34 -1.24
N PHE A 57 9.22 8.33 -1.99
CA PHE A 57 7.82 7.97 -2.19
C PHE A 57 7.34 6.95 -1.16
N ASP A 58 6.09 7.10 -0.74
CA ASP A 58 5.35 6.08 -0.03
C ASP A 58 4.84 5.02 -1.01
N THR A 59 5.40 3.81 -0.95
CA THR A 59 4.95 2.66 -1.78
C THR A 59 3.87 1.83 -1.08
N GLY A 60 3.53 2.21 0.15
CA GLY A 60 2.34 1.79 0.84
C GLY A 60 2.53 0.91 2.06
N LEU A 61 3.57 0.07 2.08
CA LEU A 61 4.06 -0.65 3.26
C LEU A 61 5.53 -0.31 3.57
N SER A 62 6.17 0.43 2.67
CA SER A 62 7.54 0.92 2.82
C SER A 62 7.69 2.22 2.05
N SER A 63 8.80 2.90 2.26
CA SER A 63 9.19 4.06 1.47
C SER A 63 10.36 3.72 0.56
N CYS A 64 10.41 4.28 -0.65
CA CYS A 64 11.55 4.16 -1.54
C CYS A 64 12.05 5.55 -1.97
N GLU A 65 13.38 5.71 -2.03
CA GLU A 65 14.01 6.92 -2.54
C GLU A 65 14.26 6.77 -4.03
N VAL A 66 13.88 7.79 -4.79
CA VAL A 66 13.87 7.75 -6.26
C VAL A 66 14.30 9.10 -6.82
N HIS A 67 15.21 9.04 -7.78
CA HIS A 67 15.52 10.18 -8.64
C HIS A 67 14.40 10.40 -9.65
N ALA A 68 13.61 11.45 -9.45
CA ALA A 68 12.47 11.77 -10.30
C ALA A 68 12.66 13.15 -10.97
N PRO A 69 12.43 13.26 -12.30
CA PRO A 69 12.49 14.55 -12.95
C PRO A 69 11.34 15.43 -12.47
N VAL A 70 11.63 16.70 -12.18
CA VAL A 70 10.66 17.67 -11.61
C VAL A 70 9.36 17.74 -12.41
N ARG A 71 9.41 17.61 -13.74
CA ARG A 71 8.23 17.59 -14.62
C ARG A 71 7.24 16.45 -14.33
N HIS A 72 7.69 15.35 -13.72
CA HIS A 72 6.84 14.23 -13.31
C HIS A 72 6.26 14.41 -11.91
N LEU A 73 6.59 15.50 -11.24
CA LEU A 73 6.16 15.79 -9.89
C LEU A 73 5.13 16.92 -9.90
N ARG A 74 4.21 16.86 -8.94
CA ARG A 74 3.31 17.96 -8.62
C ARG A 74 3.46 18.26 -7.14
N ILE A 75 3.85 19.48 -6.81
CA ILE A 75 3.88 19.94 -5.42
C ILE A 75 2.44 19.90 -4.88
N VAL A 76 2.26 19.22 -3.75
CA VAL A 76 0.99 19.11 -3.03
C VAL A 76 1.00 19.99 -1.79
N ARG A 77 2.15 20.10 -1.13
CA ARG A 77 2.33 20.94 0.06
C ARG A 77 3.76 21.45 0.12
N ARG A 78 3.94 22.75 0.32
CA ARG A 78 5.26 23.35 0.55
C ARG A 78 5.64 23.30 2.03
N GLY A 79 6.91 23.08 2.34
CA GLY A 79 7.44 23.10 3.70
C GLY A 79 6.76 22.09 4.65
N GLY A 80 6.27 20.96 4.12
CA GLY A 80 5.61 19.94 4.94
C GLY A 80 6.59 19.19 5.84
N GLY A 81 7.87 19.21 5.48
CA GLY A 81 8.97 18.57 6.20
C GLY A 81 8.95 17.05 6.05
N GLN A 82 10.15 16.47 6.16
CA GLN A 82 10.34 15.02 6.20
C GLN A 82 9.72 14.38 7.46
N PRO A 83 9.84 14.96 8.68
CA PRO A 83 9.22 14.38 9.87
C PRO A 83 7.68 14.34 9.79
N GLY A 84 7.08 15.38 9.20
CA GLY A 84 5.63 15.43 8.98
C GLY A 84 5.17 14.38 7.97
N PHE A 85 5.98 14.12 6.94
CA PHE A 85 5.71 13.05 5.99
C PHE A 85 5.78 11.68 6.67
N ASP A 86 6.82 11.42 7.45
CA ASP A 86 7.06 10.15 8.14
C ASP A 86 5.99 9.84 9.19
N SER A 87 5.55 10.84 9.95
CA SER A 87 4.43 10.68 10.88
C SER A 87 3.15 10.27 10.15
N ARG A 88 2.86 10.89 9.00
CA ARG A 88 1.66 10.57 8.21
C ARG A 88 1.74 9.19 7.57
N THR A 89 2.85 8.85 6.93
CA THR A 89 3.03 7.55 6.29
C THR A 89 3.04 6.44 7.32
N GLY A 90 3.68 6.64 8.47
CA GLY A 90 3.67 5.70 9.60
C GLY A 90 2.26 5.38 10.10
N LEU A 91 1.40 6.39 10.26
CA LEU A 91 -0.02 6.17 10.63
C LEU A 91 -0.78 5.37 9.56
N VAL A 92 -0.58 5.68 8.28
CA VAL A 92 -1.24 4.97 7.18
C VAL A 92 -0.74 3.53 7.08
N HIS A 93 0.55 3.29 7.26
CA HIS A 93 1.15 1.96 7.28
C HIS A 93 0.62 1.13 8.45
N ALA A 94 0.55 1.72 9.64
CA ALA A 94 -0.04 1.06 10.82
C ALA A 94 -1.51 0.70 10.58
N ALA A 95 -2.30 1.62 10.01
CA ALA A 95 -3.70 1.34 9.66
C ALA A 95 -3.82 0.20 8.64
N ARG A 96 -2.98 0.19 7.60
CA ARG A 96 -2.96 -0.90 6.59
C ARG A 96 -2.56 -2.23 7.20
N ALA A 97 -1.53 -2.25 8.03
CA ALA A 97 -1.12 -3.44 8.76
C ALA A 97 -2.24 -3.98 9.65
N GLY A 98 -2.97 -3.09 10.34
CA GLY A 98 -4.15 -3.46 11.12
C GLY A 98 -5.26 -4.09 10.27
N VAL A 99 -5.55 -3.54 9.09
CA VAL A 99 -6.54 -4.13 8.16
C VAL A 99 -6.06 -5.49 7.63
N ILE A 100 -4.79 -5.62 7.23
CA ILE A 100 -4.22 -6.91 6.80
C ILE A 100 -4.32 -7.95 7.90
N LEU A 101 -3.99 -7.56 9.14
CA LEU A 101 -4.08 -8.45 10.29
C LEU A 101 -5.53 -8.85 10.57
N ALA A 102 -6.50 -7.94 10.44
CA ALA A 102 -7.91 -8.25 10.58
C ALA A 102 -8.40 -9.27 9.54
N PHE A 103 -7.93 -9.17 8.29
CA PHE A 103 -8.21 -10.18 7.25
C PHE A 103 -7.48 -11.51 7.49
N ALA A 104 -6.28 -11.48 8.05
CA ALA A 104 -5.51 -12.69 8.36
C ALA A 104 -6.03 -13.41 9.63
N LEU A 105 -6.69 -12.69 10.54
CA LEU A 105 -7.11 -13.19 11.84
C LEU A 105 -7.96 -14.47 11.77
N PRO A 106 -8.99 -14.60 10.90
CA PRO A 106 -9.75 -15.84 10.79
C PRO A 106 -8.88 -17.05 10.41
N VAL A 107 -7.90 -16.85 9.52
CA VAL A 107 -6.96 -17.90 9.12
C VAL A 107 -6.05 -18.27 10.29
N LEU A 108 -5.53 -17.28 11.03
CA LEU A 108 -4.70 -17.52 12.21
C LEU A 108 -5.47 -18.26 13.32
N LEU A 109 -6.73 -17.89 13.54
CA LEU A 109 -7.62 -18.58 14.49
C LEU A 109 -7.89 -20.02 14.06
N PHE A 110 -8.19 -20.24 12.77
CA PHE A 110 -8.35 -21.59 12.22
C PHE A 110 -7.09 -22.44 12.43
N VAL A 111 -5.91 -21.93 12.08
CA VAL A 111 -4.65 -22.66 12.26
C VAL A 111 -4.40 -22.96 13.73
N GLY A 112 -4.62 -21.99 14.62
CA GLY A 112 -4.46 -22.16 16.05
C GLY A 112 -5.38 -23.24 16.63
N ASP A 113 -6.66 -23.22 16.23
CA ASP A 113 -7.64 -24.21 16.66
C ASP A 113 -7.34 -25.60 16.09
N TYR A 114 -6.99 -25.69 14.80
CA TYR A 114 -6.62 -26.93 14.14
C TYR A 114 -5.43 -27.60 14.84
N LEU A 115 -4.36 -26.85 15.10
CA LEU A 115 -3.16 -27.35 15.78
C LEU A 115 -3.46 -27.75 17.22
N ARG A 116 -4.34 -27.03 17.91
CA ARG A 116 -4.76 -27.36 19.29
C ARG A 116 -5.46 -28.73 19.34
N VAL A 117 -6.35 -28.99 18.39
CA VAL A 117 -7.18 -30.21 18.34
C VAL A 117 -6.39 -31.40 17.79
N HIS A 118 -5.71 -31.25 16.66
CA HIS A 118 -5.11 -32.36 15.92
C HIS A 118 -3.65 -32.61 16.28
N ARG A 119 -2.98 -31.64 16.92
CA ARG A 119 -1.53 -31.68 17.26
C ARG A 119 -0.62 -32.03 16.07
N SER A 120 -1.10 -31.85 14.84
CA SER A 120 -0.40 -32.09 13.58
C SER A 120 -0.84 -31.05 12.54
N VAL A 121 -0.03 -30.90 11.49
CA VAL A 121 -0.34 -30.13 10.27
C VAL A 121 -0.95 -30.99 9.16
N ASP A 122 -0.95 -32.31 9.33
CA ASP A 122 -1.49 -33.25 8.34
C ASP A 122 -2.98 -32.99 8.13
N GLY A 123 -3.39 -32.90 6.86
CA GLY A 123 -4.79 -32.63 6.49
C GLY A 123 -5.24 -31.17 6.66
N MET A 124 -4.42 -30.27 7.21
CA MET A 124 -4.80 -28.88 7.48
C MET A 124 -5.24 -28.13 6.21
N ILE A 125 -4.54 -28.32 5.09
CA ILE A 125 -4.89 -27.70 3.82
C ILE A 125 -6.26 -28.19 3.33
N GLY A 126 -6.55 -29.48 3.50
CA GLY A 126 -7.85 -30.06 3.14
C GLY A 126 -8.98 -29.52 4.01
N ALA A 127 -8.78 -29.50 5.33
CA ALA A 127 -9.73 -28.92 6.28
C ALA A 127 -9.99 -27.43 6.02
N PHE A 128 -8.92 -26.67 5.70
CA PHE A 128 -9.04 -25.27 5.34
C PHE A 128 -9.84 -25.08 4.05
N ALA A 129 -9.55 -25.87 3.01
CA ALA A 129 -10.29 -25.80 1.74
C ALA A 129 -11.78 -26.12 1.92
N ILE A 130 -12.11 -27.13 2.71
CA ILE A 130 -13.50 -27.47 3.05
C ILE A 130 -14.16 -26.31 3.80
N GLY A 131 -13.48 -25.74 4.80
CA GLY A 131 -14.00 -24.60 5.56
C GLY A 131 -14.23 -23.35 4.70
N VAL A 132 -13.35 -23.08 3.73
CA VAL A 132 -13.51 -21.99 2.76
C VAL A 132 -14.73 -22.23 1.86
N LEU A 133 -14.91 -23.46 1.36
CA LEU A 133 -16.07 -23.81 0.54
C LEU A 133 -17.38 -23.67 1.32
N ASP A 134 -17.43 -24.20 2.55
CA ASP A 134 -18.59 -24.10 3.41
C ASP A 134 -18.94 -22.64 3.75
N SER A 135 -17.93 -21.83 4.09
CA SER A 135 -18.10 -20.39 4.31
C SER A 135 -18.63 -19.67 3.07
N GLY A 136 -18.17 -20.07 1.88
CA GLY A 136 -18.66 -19.55 0.61
C GLY A 136 -20.13 -19.88 0.36
N LEU A 137 -20.55 -21.12 0.62
CA LEU A 137 -21.95 -21.54 0.50
C LEU A 137 -22.84 -20.80 1.50
N GLN A 138 -22.39 -20.64 2.75
CA GLN A 138 -23.09 -19.86 3.76
C GLN A 138 -23.23 -18.38 3.35
N MET A 139 -22.20 -17.79 2.74
CA MET A 139 -22.27 -16.42 2.22
C MET A 139 -23.29 -16.28 1.08
N ILE A 140 -23.43 -17.29 0.20
CA ILE A 140 -24.47 -17.29 -0.84
C ILE A 140 -25.86 -17.33 -0.19
N GLY A 141 -26.06 -18.21 0.80
CA GLY A 141 -27.31 -18.25 1.57
C GLY A 141 -27.61 -16.92 2.25
N TYR A 142 -26.60 -16.30 2.86
CA TYR A 142 -26.70 -14.98 3.50
C TYR A 142 -27.02 -13.87 2.50
N LEU A 143 -26.44 -13.89 1.30
CA LEU A 143 -26.73 -12.92 0.24
C LEU A 143 -28.19 -13.00 -0.23
N ILE A 144 -28.75 -14.21 -0.32
CA ILE A 144 -30.15 -14.42 -0.69
C ILE A 144 -31.09 -13.94 0.43
N ALA A 145 -30.76 -14.26 1.70
CA ALA A 145 -31.58 -13.90 2.85
C ALA A 145 -31.51 -12.40 3.20
N HIS A 146 -30.35 -11.77 3.03
CA HIS A 146 -30.04 -10.41 3.47
C HIS A 146 -29.23 -9.62 2.44
N PRO A 147 -29.79 -9.33 1.24
CA PRO A 147 -29.03 -8.80 0.12
C PRO A 147 -28.38 -7.44 0.40
N VAL A 148 -29.09 -6.54 1.09
CA VAL A 148 -28.56 -5.20 1.40
C VAL A 148 -27.36 -5.29 2.36
N GLN A 149 -27.46 -6.10 3.41
CA GLN A 149 -26.39 -6.26 4.41
C GLN A 149 -25.17 -6.95 3.78
N ALA A 150 -25.40 -7.99 2.98
CA ALA A 150 -24.33 -8.70 2.28
C ALA A 150 -23.60 -7.80 1.28
N VAL A 151 -24.32 -7.00 0.47
CA VAL A 151 -23.69 -6.04 -0.45
C VAL A 151 -22.91 -4.98 0.32
N ALA A 152 -23.46 -4.44 1.42
CA ALA A 152 -22.76 -3.48 2.25
C ALA A 152 -21.46 -4.07 2.82
N PHE A 153 -21.52 -5.30 3.34
CA PHE A 153 -20.34 -6.04 3.81
C PHE A 153 -19.30 -6.19 2.70
N LEU A 154 -19.69 -6.69 1.52
CA LEU A 154 -18.78 -6.88 0.39
C LEU A 154 -18.15 -5.56 -0.09
N LEU A 155 -18.92 -4.46 -0.13
CA LEU A 155 -18.40 -3.14 -0.48
C LEU A 155 -17.38 -2.65 0.54
N VAL A 156 -17.67 -2.76 1.84
CA VAL A 156 -16.75 -2.37 2.91
C VAL A 156 -15.48 -3.22 2.85
N SER A 157 -15.60 -4.54 2.72
CA SER A 157 -14.46 -5.44 2.56
C SER A 157 -13.63 -5.12 1.32
N ALA A 158 -14.27 -4.79 0.19
CA ALA A 158 -13.58 -4.39 -1.04
C ALA A 158 -12.83 -3.07 -0.86
N VAL A 159 -13.43 -2.08 -0.20
CA VAL A 159 -12.78 -0.78 0.10
C VAL A 159 -11.61 -0.96 1.06
N LEU A 160 -11.77 -1.77 2.11
CA LEU A 160 -10.70 -2.08 3.06
C LEU A 160 -9.57 -2.87 2.40
N GLY A 161 -9.89 -3.83 1.53
CA GLY A 161 -8.89 -4.56 0.74
C GLY A 161 -8.12 -3.61 -0.19
N ARG A 162 -8.83 -2.76 -0.93
CA ARG A 162 -8.25 -1.70 -1.77
C ARG A 162 -7.33 -0.77 -0.97
N PHE A 163 -7.74 -0.39 0.23
CA PHE A 163 -6.94 0.43 1.14
C PHE A 163 -5.68 -0.29 1.63
N ALA A 164 -5.81 -1.53 2.09
CA ALA A 164 -4.73 -2.36 2.62
C ALA A 164 -3.65 -2.66 1.56
N PHE A 165 -4.08 -3.03 0.35
CA PHE A 165 -3.18 -3.45 -0.73
C PHE A 165 -2.84 -2.34 -1.74
N GLY A 166 -3.33 -1.12 -1.51
CA GLY A 166 -3.07 0.04 -2.37
C GLY A 166 -3.52 -0.17 -3.82
N ARG A 167 -4.62 -0.90 -4.05
CA ARG A 167 -5.12 -1.25 -5.39
C ARG A 167 -6.41 -0.57 -5.75
#